data_AF-A0A1G5K087-F1
#
_entry.id   AF-A0A1G5K087-F1
#
_cell.length_a   1.000
_cell.length_b   1.000
_cell.length_c   1.000
_cell.angle_alpha   90.00
_cell.angle_beta   90.00
_cell.angle_gamma   90.00
#
_symmetry.space_group_name_H-M   'P 1'
#
loop_
_entity.id
_entity.type
_entity.pdbx_description
1 polymer ?
#
loop_
_entity_poly.entity_id
_entity_poly.type
_entity_poly.pdbx_seq_one_letter_code
_entity_poly.pdbx_strand_id
1 'polypeptide(L)' 'MPRFVIAMGAAPHMKLARSGREFSAIEVPMAFESHDDAYDYLVRHSEDVPLKGIRGEIVEDLSL' A
#
# COMPACT_ATOMS: atom_id res chain seq x y z
N MET A 1 -12.14 11.69 -5.62
CA MET A 1 -12.27 11.33 -4.19
C MET A 1 -10.89 10.88 -3.76
N PRO A 2 -10.42 11.27 -2.57
CA PRO A 2 -9.08 10.86 -2.14
C PRO A 2 -8.98 9.34 -2.10
N ARG A 3 -7.87 8.79 -2.62
CA ARG A 3 -7.61 7.35 -2.59
C ARG A 3 -6.52 7.05 -1.58
N PHE A 4 -6.61 5.90 -0.93
CA PHE A 4 -5.61 5.45 0.03
C PHE A 4 -4.67 4.44 -0.63
N VAL A 5 -3.39 4.49 -0.32
CA VAL A 5 -2.37 3.55 -0.82
C VAL A 5 -1.54 3.03 0.35
N ILE A 6 -0.92 1.87 0.16
CA ILE A 6 0.03 1.31 1.12
C ILE A 6 1.45 1.65 0.67
N ALA A 7 2.17 2.43 1.46
CA ALA A 7 3.58 2.76 1.27
C ALA A 7 4.48 1.93 2.19
N MET A 8 5.73 1.74 1.79
CA MET A 8 6.73 1.13 2.65
C MET A 8 7.20 2.15 3.69
N GLY A 9 7.05 1.86 4.99
CA GLY A 9 7.41 2.83 6.04
C GLY A 9 8.88 3.24 6.04
N ALA A 10 9.79 2.35 5.62
CA ALA A 10 11.21 2.67 5.46
C ALA A 10 11.51 3.52 4.20
N ALA A 11 10.61 3.54 3.22
CA ALA A 11 10.76 4.23 1.94
C ALA A 11 9.37 4.68 1.41
N PRO A 12 8.82 5.80 1.89
CA PRO A 12 7.42 6.19 1.60
C PRO A 12 7.09 6.46 0.13
N HIS A 13 8.11 6.66 -0.72
CA HIS A 13 7.95 6.80 -2.17
C HIS A 13 7.71 5.45 -2.88
N MET A 14 7.98 4.33 -2.20
CA MET A 14 7.71 2.98 -2.67
C MET A 14 6.29 2.57 -2.23
N LYS A 15 5.38 2.41 -3.20
CA LYS A 15 3.97 2.06 -2.95
C LYS A 15 3.72 0.61 -3.37
N LEU A 16 2.83 -0.08 -2.67
CA LEU A 16 2.42 -1.43 -3.03
C LEU A 16 1.78 -1.37 -4.42
N ALA A 17 2.36 -2.09 -5.38
CA ALA A 17 1.87 -2.11 -6.75
C ALA A 17 0.46 -2.73 -6.78
N ARG A 18 -0.37 -2.35 -7.77
CA ARG A 18 -1.72 -2.91 -7.96
C ARG A 18 -1.74 -4.44 -8.04
N SER A 19 -0.64 -5.05 -8.48
CA SER A 19 -0.46 -6.51 -8.51
C SER A 19 -0.43 -7.16 -7.11
N GLY A 20 -0.13 -6.39 -6.07
CA GLY A 20 0.04 -6.87 -4.69
C GLY A 20 1.31 -7.67 -4.45
N ARG A 21 2.23 -7.74 -5.43
CA ARG A 21 3.40 -8.63 -5.39
C ARG A 21 4.71 -7.94 -5.03
N GLU A 22 4.75 -6.62 -5.15
CA GLU A 22 5.95 -5.83 -4.91
C GLU A 22 5.59 -4.40 -4.49
N PHE A 23 6.57 -3.72 -3.90
CA PHE A 23 6.55 -2.27 -3.81
C PHE A 23 7.29 -1.68 -5.01
N SER A 24 6.75 -0.61 -5.59
CA SER A 24 7.34 0.10 -6.72
C SER A 24 7.09 1.61 -6.61
N ALA A 25 8.01 2.40 -7.15
CA ALA A 25 7.85 3.85 -7.27
C ALA A 25 7.28 4.27 -8.65
N ILE A 26 7.13 3.33 -9.59
CA ILE A 26 6.81 3.60 -10.99
C ILE A 26 5.48 2.93 -11.38
N GLU A 27 5.22 1.73 -10.86
CA GLU A 27 4.00 0.99 -11.17
C GLU A 27 2.76 1.67 -10.59
N VAL A 28 1.61 1.39 -11.21
CA VAL A 28 0.32 1.88 -10.71
C VAL A 28 0.09 1.30 -9.30
N PRO A 29 -0.11 2.14 -8.27
CA PRO A 29 -0.28 1.66 -6.91
C PRO A 29 -1.62 0.97 -6.71
N MET A 30 -1.67 0.07 -5.74
CA MET A 30 -2.90 -0.46 -5.20
C MET A 30 -3.62 0.66 -4.43
N ALA A 31 -4.79 1.03 -4.91
CA ALA A 31 -5.56 2.14 -4.39
C ALA A 31 -6.88 1.65 -3.78
N PHE A 32 -7.19 2.15 -2.58
CA PHE A 32 -8.36 1.82 -1.79
C PHE A 32 -9.27 3.05 -1.68
N GLU A 33 -10.57 2.82 -1.52
CA GLU A 33 -11.56 3.88 -1.39
C GLU A 33 -11.60 4.46 0.04
N SER A 34 -11.16 3.68 1.04
CA SER A 34 -11.08 4.12 2.43
C SER A 34 -9.80 3.65 3.10
N HIS A 35 -9.43 4.31 4.21
CA HIS A 35 -8.32 3.90 5.06
C HIS A 35 -8.58 2.51 5.66
N ASP A 36 -9.82 2.23 6.06
CA ASP A 36 -10.19 0.95 6.68
C ASP A 36 -10.03 -0.22 5.71
N ASP A 37 -10.38 -0.03 4.42
CA ASP A 37 -10.13 -1.06 3.39
C ASP A 37 -8.63 -1.36 3.22
N ALA A 38 -7.79 -0.32 3.25
CA ALA A 38 -6.34 -0.47 3.17
C ALA A 38 -5.76 -1.16 4.41
N TYR A 39 -6.31 -0.86 5.59
CA TYR A 39 -5.93 -1.51 6.85
C TYR A 39 -6.31 -2.99 6.87
N ASP A 40 -7.53 -3.31 6.46
CA ASP A 40 -8.01 -4.68 6.33
C ASP A 40 -7.10 -5.50 5.40
N TYR A 41 -6.69 -4.90 4.27
CA TYR A 41 -5.74 -5.54 3.36
C TYR A 41 -4.40 -5.82 4.04
N LEU A 42 -3.82 -4.84 4.74
CA LEU A 42 -2.55 -4.99 5.45
C LEU A 42 -2.59 -6.10 6.49
N VAL A 43 -3.64 -6.17 7.30
CA VAL A 43 -3.76 -7.19 8.35
C VAL A 43 -3.88 -8.58 7.73
N ARG A 44 -4.73 -8.73 6.70
CA ARG A 44 -4.97 -10.03 6.02
C ARG A 44 -3.72 -10.57 5.32
N HIS A 45 -2.86 -9.70 4.81
CA HIS A 45 -1.67 -10.06 4.03
C HIS A 45 -0.35 -9.80 4.77
N SER A 46 -0.39 -9.53 6.08
CA SER A 46 0.79 -9.17 6.88
C SER A 46 1.89 -10.23 6.90
N GLU A 47 1.55 -11.49 6.64
CA GLU A 47 2.50 -12.61 6.57
C GLU A 47 2.86 -13.01 5.12
N ASP A 48 2.29 -12.35 4.12
CA ASP A 48 2.53 -12.60 2.71
C ASP A 48 3.62 -11.66 2.15
N VAL A 49 4.44 -12.15 1.21
CA VAL A 49 5.33 -11.27 0.45
C VAL A 49 4.47 -10.37 -0.46
N PRO A 50 4.71 -9.04 -0.52
CA PRO A 50 5.88 -8.31 -0.02
C PRO A 50 5.71 -7.65 1.37
N LEU A 51 4.58 -7.85 2.05
CA LEU A 51 4.26 -7.20 3.32
C LEU A 51 4.92 -7.86 4.53
N LYS A 52 5.32 -9.13 4.40
CA LYS A 52 5.94 -9.90 5.48
C LYS A 52 7.17 -9.20 6.06
N GLY A 53 7.09 -8.88 7.35
CA GLY A 53 8.18 -8.23 8.09
C GLY A 53 8.39 -6.76 7.72
N ILE A 54 7.50 -6.17 6.92
CA ILE A 54 7.55 -4.76 6.51
C ILE A 54 6.48 -3.99 7.28
N ARG A 55 6.85 -2.79 7.75
CA ARG A 55 5.88 -1.81 8.22
C ARG A 55 5.24 -1.12 7.01
N GLY A 56 3.98 -1.46 6.71
CA GLY A 56 3.16 -0.72 5.76
C GLY A 56 2.58 0.53 6.39
N GLU A 57 2.59 1.64 5.66
CA GLU A 57 1.94 2.90 6.04
C GLU A 57 0.81 3.20 5.08
N ILE A 58 -0.37 3.55 5.59
CA ILE A 58 -1.51 3.94 4.76
C ILE A 58 -1.44 5.43 4.56
N VAL A 59 -1.40 5.86 3.30
CA VAL A 59 -1.24 7.27 2.93
C VAL A 59 -2.40 7.67 2.03
N GLU A 60 -2.95 8.86 2.26
CA GLU A 60 -3.88 9.51 1.34
C GLU A 60 -3.11 10.04 0.13
N ASP A 61 -3.41 9.51 -1.05
CA ASP A 61 -2.79 9.91 -2.30
C ASP A 61 -3.69 10.89 -3.04
N LEU A 62 -3.26 12.15 -3.07
CA LEU A 62 -3.97 13.26 -3.72
C LEU A 62 -3.75 13.31 -5.23
N SER A 63 -2.85 12.47 -5.77
CA SER A 63 -2.51 12.44 -7.19
C SER A 63 -3.28 11.40 -8.02
N LEU A 64 -4.08 10.56 -7.35
CA LEU A 64 -4.88 9.48 -7.95
C LEU A 64 -6.36 9.82 -8.15
#